data_AF-C9L7P9-F1
#
_entry.id   AF-C9L7P9-F1
#
_cell.length_a   1.000
_cell.length_b   1.000
_cell.length_c   1.000
_cell.angle_alpha   90.00
_cell.angle_beta   90.00
_cell.angle_gamma   90.00
#
_symmetry.space_group_name_H-M   'P 1'
#
loop_
_entity.id
_entity.type
_entity.pdbx_description
1 polymer ?
#
loop_
_entity_poly.entity_id
_entity_poly.type
_entity_poly.pdbx_seq_one_letter_code
_entity_poly.pdbx_strand_id
1 'polypeptide(L)'
;MTSVFKKLLNAAKNGSYKISLQDKTLVINGREVIKNGIYSSENILIEPSDLDGYFYEGNEIEEIKSEPWNCVRMLYELYKYSIPDKKWDDRKSVFKALPIELISEEDMVLNHPRYMACAVLEGYILLAGLQGWLKWEREDHWYWVNKYDRECIVLKQWVI
;
A
#
# COMPACT_ATOMS: atom_id res chain seq x y z
N MET A 1 11.11 16.09 8.42
CA MET A 1 11.82 15.39 7.32
C MET A 1 10.76 14.67 6.51
N THR A 2 10.83 14.62 5.17
CA THR A 2 9.77 13.93 4.39
C THR A 2 10.04 12.43 4.34
N SER A 3 9.06 11.62 4.77
CA SER A 3 9.14 10.16 4.72
C SER A 3 9.26 9.62 3.29
N VAL A 4 9.74 8.38 3.15
CA VAL A 4 9.76 7.68 1.86
C VAL A 4 8.34 7.48 1.32
N PHE A 5 7.38 7.17 2.18
CA PHE A 5 5.98 7.01 1.80
C PHE A 5 5.42 8.30 1.17
N LYS A 6 5.63 9.46 1.80
CA LYS A 6 5.17 10.74 1.24
C LYS A 6 5.87 11.11 -0.07
N LYS A 7 7.15 10.74 -0.24
CA LYS A 7 7.86 10.86 -1.53
C LYS A 7 7.22 9.96 -2.60
N LEU A 8 6.87 8.73 -2.24
CA LEU A 8 6.17 7.78 -3.12
C LEU A 8 4.83 8.35 -3.57
N LEU A 9 3.99 8.83 -2.65
CA LEU A 9 2.67 9.39 -2.98
C LEU A 9 2.77 10.61 -3.91
N ASN A 10 3.76 11.48 -3.68
CA ASN A 10 3.99 12.62 -4.57
C ASN A 10 4.44 12.19 -5.98
N ALA A 11 5.26 11.15 -6.10
CA ALA A 11 5.64 10.62 -7.40
C ALA A 11 4.49 9.85 -8.07
N ALA A 12 3.63 9.20 -7.28
CA ALA A 12 2.46 8.46 -7.76
C ALA A 12 1.46 9.38 -8.47
N LYS A 13 1.29 10.64 -8.05
CA LYS A 13 0.46 11.65 -8.74
C LYS A 13 0.83 11.83 -10.21
N ASN A 14 2.11 11.66 -10.55
CA ASN A 14 2.62 11.71 -11.92
C ASN A 14 2.91 10.33 -12.49
N GLY A 15 2.55 9.28 -11.76
CA GLY A 15 2.76 7.92 -12.21
C GLY A 15 4.23 7.47 -12.23
N SER A 16 5.06 8.06 -11.39
CA SER A 16 6.52 7.94 -11.48
C SER A 16 7.08 7.09 -10.34
N TYR A 17 6.56 5.89 -10.17
CA TYR A 17 7.01 4.95 -9.14
C TYR A 17 7.03 3.51 -9.67
N LYS A 18 7.75 2.58 -9.04
CA LYS A 18 7.59 1.13 -9.19
C LYS A 18 7.80 0.47 -7.84
N ILE A 19 6.96 -0.51 -7.51
CA ILE A 19 7.07 -1.30 -6.27
C ILE A 19 7.13 -2.78 -6.67
N SER A 20 8.01 -3.54 -6.03
CA SER A 20 7.99 -4.99 -6.04
C SER A 20 8.00 -5.46 -4.59
N LEU A 21 6.90 -6.05 -4.14
CA LEU A 21 6.81 -6.66 -2.80
C LEU A 21 7.68 -7.92 -2.72
N GLN A 22 7.74 -8.68 -3.81
CA GLN A 22 8.55 -9.90 -3.90
C GLN A 22 10.05 -9.60 -3.79
N ASP A 23 10.52 -8.58 -4.52
CA ASP A 23 11.95 -8.20 -4.53
C ASP A 23 12.25 -7.10 -3.50
N LYS A 24 11.26 -6.72 -2.66
CA LYS A 24 11.34 -5.61 -1.69
C LYS A 24 12.03 -4.37 -2.27
N THR A 25 11.57 -3.94 -3.45
CA THR A 25 12.20 -2.86 -4.20
C THR A 25 11.21 -1.72 -4.41
N LEU A 26 11.70 -0.48 -4.25
CA LEU A 26 10.94 0.74 -4.47
C LEU A 26 11.77 1.71 -5.32
N VAL A 27 11.22 2.05 -6.48
CA VAL A 27 11.76 3.08 -7.38
C VAL A 27 10.84 4.28 -7.35
N ILE A 28 11.39 5.47 -7.10
CA ILE A 28 10.67 6.75 -7.13
C ILE A 28 11.37 7.66 -8.12
N ASN A 29 10.66 8.21 -9.10
CA ASN A 29 11.23 9.09 -10.13
C ASN A 29 12.46 8.49 -10.82
N GLY A 30 12.41 7.19 -11.13
CA GLY A 30 13.51 6.46 -11.78
C GLY A 30 14.71 6.14 -10.88
N ARG A 31 14.67 6.50 -9.59
CA ARG A 31 15.75 6.22 -8.63
C ARG A 31 15.35 5.09 -7.69
N GLU A 32 16.22 4.10 -7.54
CA GLU A 32 16.06 3.03 -6.54
C GLU A 32 16.22 3.65 -5.13
N VAL A 33 15.12 3.69 -4.37
CA VAL A 33 15.09 4.19 -2.99
C VAL A 33 15.22 3.04 -2.00
N ILE A 34 14.67 1.88 -2.36
CA ILE A 34 14.83 0.61 -1.65
C ILE A 34 15.22 -0.44 -2.67
N LYS A 35 16.25 -1.22 -2.35
CA LYS A 35 16.77 -2.28 -3.22
C LYS A 35 16.93 -3.56 -2.43
N ASN A 36 16.14 -4.59 -2.73
CA ASN A 36 16.16 -5.86 -2.00
C ASN A 36 16.01 -5.68 -0.48
N GLY A 37 15.12 -4.78 -0.06
CA GLY A 37 14.90 -4.43 1.34
C GLY A 37 15.98 -3.54 1.97
N ILE A 38 17.03 -3.19 1.24
CA ILE A 38 18.11 -2.31 1.72
C ILE A 38 17.75 -0.85 1.42
N TYR A 39 17.84 0.00 2.44
CA TYR A 39 17.58 1.44 2.37
C TYR A 39 18.54 2.20 3.30
N SER A 40 18.70 3.51 3.08
CA SER A 40 19.50 4.36 3.99
C SER A 40 18.83 4.50 5.35
N SER A 41 19.57 4.26 6.43
CA SER A 41 19.10 4.39 7.82
C SER A 41 18.68 5.81 8.20
N GLU A 42 19.08 6.81 7.41
CA GLU A 42 18.64 8.21 7.60
C GLU A 42 17.20 8.44 7.12
N ASN A 43 16.65 7.52 6.32
CA ASN A 43 15.29 7.65 5.82
C ASN A 43 14.28 7.18 6.87
N ILE A 44 13.35 8.07 7.20
CA ILE A 44 12.07 7.69 7.78
C ILE A 44 11.26 7.01 6.66
N LEU A 45 10.89 5.75 6.81
CA LEU A 45 10.16 5.03 5.74
C LEU A 45 8.72 5.49 5.67
N ILE A 46 8.01 5.41 6.80
CA ILE A 46 6.61 5.79 6.91
C ILE A 46 6.31 6.33 8.31
N GLU A 47 5.50 7.37 8.39
CA GLU A 47 4.95 7.93 9.63
C GLU A 47 3.44 7.68 9.68
N PRO A 48 2.83 7.53 10.86
CA PRO A 48 1.38 7.32 10.97
C PRO A 48 0.56 8.42 10.31
N SER A 49 1.02 9.68 10.42
CA SER A 49 0.39 10.84 9.78
C SER A 49 0.52 10.85 8.25
N ASP A 50 1.32 9.98 7.66
CA ASP A 50 1.35 9.83 6.20
C ASP A 50 0.08 9.15 5.66
N LEU A 51 -0.69 8.50 6.54
CA LEU A 51 -1.97 7.88 6.20
C LEU A 51 -3.17 8.81 6.43
N ASP A 52 -2.94 10.03 6.93
CA ASP A 52 -3.98 11.04 7.09
C ASP A 52 -4.68 11.29 5.74
N GLY A 53 -6.01 11.19 5.74
CA GLY A 53 -6.85 11.38 4.55
C GLY A 53 -7.12 10.11 3.72
N TYR A 54 -6.60 8.95 4.12
CA TYR A 54 -7.00 7.64 3.56
C TYR A 54 -7.96 6.85 4.45
N PHE A 55 -8.29 7.39 5.62
CA PHE A 55 -9.24 6.85 6.57
C PHE A 55 -10.25 7.94 6.96
N TYR A 56 -11.49 7.57 7.33
CA TYR A 56 -12.54 8.53 7.71
C TYR A 56 -12.20 9.22 9.04
N GLU A 57 -12.65 10.46 9.26
CA GLU A 57 -12.26 11.22 10.46
C GLU A 57 -12.72 10.56 11.78
N GLY A 58 -11.79 10.39 12.72
CA GLY A 58 -11.95 9.78 14.05
C GLY A 58 -10.58 9.66 14.76
N ASN A 59 -10.51 9.21 16.03
CA ASN A 59 -9.27 9.08 16.82
C ASN A 59 -8.30 7.96 16.31
N GLU A 60 -7.97 7.96 15.02
CA GLU A 60 -7.49 6.77 14.31
C GLU A 60 -5.96 6.63 14.23
N ILE A 61 -5.18 7.68 14.50
CA ILE A 61 -3.70 7.61 14.44
C ILE A 61 -3.13 6.63 15.48
N GLU A 62 -3.75 6.55 16.66
CA GLU A 62 -3.36 5.62 17.73
C GLU A 62 -3.86 4.19 17.44
N GLU A 63 -5.00 4.07 16.77
CA GLU A 63 -5.59 2.77 16.38
C GLU A 63 -4.84 2.12 15.20
N ILE A 64 -4.36 2.92 14.25
CA ILE A 64 -3.43 2.53 13.18
C ILE A 64 -2.14 1.92 13.76
N LYS A 65 -1.61 2.52 14.84
CA LYS A 65 -0.43 1.98 15.53
C LYS A 65 -0.74 0.71 16.28
N SER A 66 -1.95 0.57 16.85
CA SER A 66 -2.32 -0.65 17.58
C SER A 66 -2.61 -1.82 16.65
N GLU A 67 -3.11 -1.59 15.44
CA GLU A 67 -3.54 -2.65 14.53
C GLU A 67 -3.07 -2.45 13.06
N PRO A 68 -1.76 -2.60 12.76
CA PRO A 68 -1.21 -2.41 11.40
C PRO A 68 -1.87 -3.27 10.32
N TRP A 69 -2.34 -4.48 10.66
CA TRP A 69 -3.06 -5.36 9.73
C TRP A 69 -4.46 -4.83 9.36
N ASN A 70 -5.08 -4.00 10.19
CA ASN A 70 -6.33 -3.31 9.83
C ASN A 70 -6.09 -2.24 8.76
N CYS A 71 -4.94 -1.58 8.77
CA CYS A 71 -4.56 -0.67 7.69
C CYS A 71 -4.43 -1.41 6.36
N VAL A 72 -3.79 -2.59 6.33
CA VAL A 72 -3.71 -3.41 5.11
C VAL A 72 -5.11 -3.71 4.56
N ARG A 73 -6.05 -4.10 5.44
CA ARG A 73 -7.44 -4.35 5.06
C ARG A 73 -8.09 -3.12 4.42
N MET A 74 -8.02 -1.98 5.08
CA MET A 74 -8.69 -0.75 4.64
C MET A 74 -8.08 -0.19 3.35
N LEU A 75 -6.75 -0.23 3.24
CA LEU A 75 -6.06 0.19 2.03
C LEU A 75 -6.31 -0.77 0.86
N TYR A 76 -6.53 -2.06 1.14
CA TYR A 76 -6.93 -3.02 0.11
C TYR A 76 -8.35 -2.74 -0.38
N GLU A 77 -9.28 -2.41 0.50
CA GLU A 77 -10.63 -2.00 0.12
C GLU A 77 -10.58 -0.75 -0.77
N LEU A 78 -9.80 0.27 -0.38
CA LEU A 78 -9.54 1.45 -1.20
C LEU A 78 -9.01 1.10 -2.60
N TYR A 79 -8.10 0.14 -2.69
CA TYR A 79 -7.57 -0.35 -3.97
C TYR A 79 -8.59 -1.16 -4.76
N LYS A 80 -9.35 -2.04 -4.12
CA LYS A 80 -10.30 -2.94 -4.78
C LYS A 80 -11.40 -2.18 -5.52
N TYR A 81 -11.88 -1.09 -4.92
CA TYR A 81 -12.92 -0.22 -5.47
C TYR A 81 -12.35 1.01 -6.23
N SER A 82 -11.04 1.03 -6.49
CA SER A 82 -10.37 2.15 -7.18
C SER A 82 -10.66 2.20 -8.68
N ILE A 83 -10.66 3.43 -9.21
CA ILE A 83 -11.05 3.72 -10.60
C ILE A 83 -9.91 3.34 -11.56
N PRO A 84 -10.14 2.42 -12.53
CA PRO A 84 -9.13 2.07 -13.53
C PRO A 84 -8.72 3.28 -14.36
N ASP A 85 -7.45 3.34 -14.71
CA ASP A 85 -6.92 4.32 -15.65
C ASP A 85 -6.23 3.56 -16.79
N LYS A 86 -6.65 3.82 -18.03
CA LYS A 86 -6.14 3.18 -19.25
C LYS A 86 -4.63 3.30 -19.41
N LYS A 87 -4.00 4.36 -18.88
CA LYS A 87 -2.53 4.53 -18.93
C LYS A 87 -1.79 3.67 -17.91
N TRP A 88 -2.51 3.12 -16.94
CA TRP A 88 -1.99 2.48 -15.74
C TRP A 88 -2.36 1.02 -15.58
N ASP A 89 -3.40 0.54 -16.27
CA ASP A 89 -3.84 -0.86 -16.22
C ASP A 89 -2.79 -1.87 -16.72
N ASP A 90 -1.79 -1.43 -17.51
CA ASP A 90 -0.66 -2.28 -17.90
C ASP A 90 0.26 -2.63 -16.70
N ARG A 91 0.16 -1.89 -15.59
CA ARG A 91 0.88 -2.21 -14.36
C ARG A 91 0.16 -3.31 -13.60
N LYS A 92 0.82 -4.46 -13.52
CA LYS A 92 0.36 -5.57 -12.69
C LYS A 92 0.61 -5.28 -11.22
N SER A 93 -0.46 -5.09 -10.45
CA SER A 93 -0.42 -5.32 -9.01
C SER A 93 -0.53 -6.81 -8.72
N VAL A 94 -0.01 -7.24 -7.58
CA VAL A 94 -0.27 -8.59 -7.05
C VAL A 94 -1.69 -8.73 -6.47
N PHE A 95 -2.34 -7.61 -6.20
CA PHE A 95 -3.70 -7.54 -5.70
C PHE A 95 -4.71 -7.42 -6.83
N LYS A 96 -5.92 -7.95 -6.61
CA LYS A 96 -7.03 -7.79 -7.55
C LYS A 96 -7.88 -6.59 -7.17
N ALA A 97 -8.25 -5.82 -8.19
CA ALA A 97 -9.26 -4.78 -8.12
C ALA A 97 -10.44 -5.09 -9.04
N LEU A 98 -11.59 -4.46 -8.78
CA LEU A 98 -12.77 -4.61 -9.61
C LEU A 98 -12.52 -4.01 -11.01
N PRO A 99 -13.01 -4.65 -12.09
CA PRO A 99 -13.04 -4.02 -13.40
C PRO A 99 -14.07 -2.88 -13.41
N ILE A 100 -13.96 -1.94 -14.35
CA ILE A 100 -14.78 -0.71 -14.38
C ILE A 100 -16.29 -1.01 -14.35
N GLU A 101 -16.71 -2.12 -14.95
CA GLU A 101 -18.11 -2.54 -15.07
C GLU A 101 -18.72 -2.97 -13.73
N LEU A 102 -17.89 -3.25 -12.72
CA LEU A 102 -18.32 -3.64 -11.38
C LEU A 102 -18.14 -2.52 -10.35
N ILE A 103 -17.71 -1.33 -10.77
CA ILE A 103 -17.59 -0.15 -9.90
C ILE A 103 -18.92 0.60 -9.94
N SER A 104 -19.45 1.00 -8.79
CA SER A 104 -20.69 1.78 -8.71
C SER A 104 -20.48 3.22 -9.22
N GLU A 105 -21.53 3.88 -9.70
CA GLU A 105 -21.43 5.29 -10.12
C GLU A 105 -20.97 6.21 -8.97
N GLU A 106 -21.41 5.91 -7.74
CA GLU A 106 -20.98 6.62 -6.54
C GLU A 106 -19.47 6.46 -6.30
N ASP A 107 -18.96 5.21 -6.36
CA ASP A 107 -17.54 4.92 -6.25
C ASP A 107 -16.72 5.59 -7.37
N MET A 108 -17.25 5.67 -8.59
CA MET A 108 -16.57 6.36 -9.69
C MET A 108 -16.37 7.86 -9.44
N VAL A 109 -17.18 8.47 -8.58
CA VAL A 109 -17.07 9.89 -8.22
C VAL A 109 -16.20 10.08 -6.97
N LEU A 110 -16.32 9.17 -6.00
CA LEU A 110 -15.73 9.33 -4.68
C LEU A 110 -14.34 8.70 -4.53
N ASN A 111 -14.04 7.63 -5.26
CA ASN A 111 -12.83 6.85 -5.03
C ASN A 111 -11.59 7.38 -5.77
N HIS A 112 -10.43 6.91 -5.32
CA HIS A 112 -9.15 7.30 -5.89
C HIS A 112 -8.88 6.61 -7.24
N PRO A 113 -8.05 7.24 -8.10
CA PRO A 113 -7.46 6.55 -9.24
C PRO A 113 -6.65 5.32 -8.79
N ARG A 114 -6.74 4.23 -9.55
CA ARG A 114 -6.12 2.93 -9.22
C ARG A 114 -4.62 2.99 -8.99
N TYR A 115 -3.92 3.80 -9.78
CA TYR A 115 -2.48 3.95 -9.61
C TYR A 115 -2.12 4.61 -8.27
N MET A 116 -2.96 5.49 -7.73
CA MET A 116 -2.75 6.08 -6.41
C MET A 116 -3.04 5.05 -5.34
N ALA A 117 -4.20 4.39 -5.39
CA ALA A 117 -4.58 3.39 -4.39
C ALA A 117 -3.57 2.22 -4.34
N CYS A 118 -3.03 1.80 -5.49
CA CYS A 118 -1.96 0.81 -5.58
C CYS A 118 -0.68 1.28 -4.88
N ALA A 119 -0.27 2.54 -5.11
CA ALA A 119 0.92 3.11 -4.46
C ALA A 119 0.76 3.14 -2.94
N VAL A 120 -0.44 3.49 -2.45
CA VAL A 120 -0.76 3.55 -1.03
C VAL A 120 -0.71 2.14 -0.42
N LEU A 121 -1.42 1.17 -1.00
CA LEU A 121 -1.48 -0.21 -0.48
C LEU A 121 -0.12 -0.91 -0.51
N GLU A 122 0.50 -1.03 -1.68
CA GLU A 122 1.77 -1.76 -1.83
C GLU A 122 2.90 -1.01 -1.14
N GLY A 123 2.88 0.32 -1.17
CA GLY A 123 3.83 1.16 -0.45
C GLY A 123 3.72 0.96 1.06
N TYR A 124 2.49 0.88 1.60
CA TYR A 124 2.28 0.64 3.02
C TYR A 124 2.83 -0.73 3.40
N ILE A 125 2.46 -1.80 2.69
CA ILE A 125 2.93 -3.15 2.99
C ILE A 125 4.46 -3.23 2.98
N LEU A 126 5.11 -2.67 1.96
CA LEU A 126 6.57 -2.66 1.86
C LEU A 126 7.22 -1.88 3.01
N LEU A 127 6.79 -0.63 3.21
CA LEU A 127 7.47 0.29 4.13
C LEU A 127 7.15 -0.03 5.59
N ALA A 128 5.89 -0.36 5.91
CA ALA A 128 5.49 -0.81 7.24
C ALA A 128 6.10 -2.18 7.58
N GLY A 129 6.26 -3.07 6.59
CA GLY A 129 6.99 -4.34 6.74
C GLY A 129 8.45 -4.11 7.10
N LEU A 130 9.19 -3.34 6.28
CA LEU A 130 10.60 -3.01 6.53
C LEU A 130 10.82 -2.25 7.85
N GLN A 131 9.87 -1.41 8.24
CA GLN A 131 9.90 -0.69 9.51
C GLN A 131 9.54 -1.57 10.73
N GLY A 132 9.07 -2.80 10.50
CA GLY A 132 8.70 -3.75 11.55
C GLY A 132 7.34 -3.50 12.20
N TRP A 133 6.46 -2.73 11.56
CA TRP A 133 5.08 -2.52 12.02
C TRP A 133 4.21 -3.76 11.76
N LEU A 134 4.35 -4.38 10.59
CA LEU A 134 3.62 -5.61 10.24
C LEU A 134 4.29 -6.83 10.87
N LYS A 135 4.12 -6.97 12.20
CA LYS A 135 4.65 -8.12 12.94
C LYS A 135 3.92 -9.39 12.56
N TRP A 136 4.70 -10.42 12.24
CA TRP A 136 4.19 -11.74 11.93
C TRP A 136 4.09 -12.56 13.22
N GLU A 137 2.88 -12.91 13.65
CA GLU A 137 2.69 -13.61 14.92
C GLU A 137 2.82 -15.13 14.80
N ARG A 138 2.53 -15.67 13.61
CA ARG A 138 2.41 -17.10 13.35
C ARG A 138 3.51 -17.61 12.44
N GLU A 139 4.55 -18.19 13.05
CA GLU A 139 5.69 -18.73 12.31
C GLU A 139 5.30 -19.85 11.33
N ASP A 140 4.25 -20.61 11.66
CA ASP A 140 3.69 -21.73 10.89
C ASP A 140 2.88 -21.32 9.65
N HIS A 141 2.59 -20.02 9.49
CA HIS A 141 1.79 -19.48 8.38
C HIS A 141 2.66 -18.71 7.39
N TRP A 142 2.54 -19.04 6.11
CA TRP A 142 3.30 -18.40 5.01
C TRP A 142 2.58 -17.18 4.41
N TYR A 143 1.32 -16.96 4.80
CA TYR A 143 0.51 -15.85 4.35
C TYR A 143 -0.46 -15.40 5.43
N TRP A 144 -0.79 -14.11 5.40
CA TRP A 144 -1.89 -13.50 6.10
C TRP A 144 -3.03 -13.33 5.10
N VAL A 145 -4.27 -13.57 5.54
CA VAL A 145 -5.48 -13.39 4.74
C VAL A 145 -6.46 -12.54 5.52
N ASN A 146 -7.02 -11.52 4.88
CA ASN A 146 -8.07 -10.72 5.47
C ASN A 146 -9.33 -11.58 5.70
N LYS A 147 -9.86 -11.57 6.92
CA LYS A 147 -11.04 -12.35 7.30
C LYS A 147 -12.34 -11.88 6.62
N TYR A 148 -12.39 -10.63 6.18
CA TYR A 148 -13.57 -10.03 5.55
C TYR A 148 -13.54 -10.14 4.02
N ASP A 149 -12.36 -10.07 3.42
CA ASP A 149 -12.15 -10.23 1.98
C ASP A 149 -10.96 -11.14 1.71
N ARG A 150 -11.25 -12.40 1.36
CA ARG A 150 -10.23 -13.44 1.19
C ARG A 150 -9.35 -13.26 -0.04
N GLU A 151 -9.63 -12.27 -0.90
CA GLU A 151 -8.74 -11.90 -2.01
C GLU A 151 -7.57 -11.02 -1.56
N CYS A 152 -7.66 -10.42 -0.36
CA CYS A 152 -6.54 -9.71 0.25
C CYS A 152 -5.62 -10.70 0.96
N ILE A 153 -4.52 -11.05 0.29
CA ILE A 153 -3.51 -11.98 0.78
C ILE A 153 -2.16 -11.27 0.79
N VAL A 154 -1.47 -11.30 1.93
CA VAL A 154 -0.11 -10.81 2.09
C VAL A 154 0.80 -11.99 2.40
N LEU A 155 1.89 -12.16 1.65
CA LEU A 155 2.84 -13.24 1.91
C LEU A 155 3.86 -12.82 2.98
N LYS A 156 4.24 -13.77 3.84
CA LYS A 156 5.24 -13.57 4.91
C LYS A 156 6.53 -12.94 4.38
N GLN A 157 7.03 -13.46 3.27
CA GLN A 157 8.27 -13.00 2.62
C GLN A 157 8.25 -11.54 2.15
N TRP A 158 7.08 -10.91 2.02
CA TRP A 158 6.97 -9.51 1.60
C TRP A 158 7.28 -8.55 2.76
N VAL A 159 7.02 -8.99 4.00
CA VAL A 159 7.11 -8.14 5.20
C VAL A 159 8.24 -8.56 6.16
N ILE A 160 8.70 -9.81 6.11
CA ILE A 160 9.87 -10.32 6.85
C ILE A 160 11.06 -10.42 5.93
#